data_AF-A0A239I4E4-F1
#
_entry.id   AF-A0A239I4E4-F1
#
_cell.length_a   1.000
_cell.length_b   1.000
_cell.length_c   1.000
_cell.angle_alpha   90.00
_cell.angle_beta   90.00
_cell.angle_gamma   90.00
#
_symmetry.space_group_name_H-M   'P 1'
#
loop_
_entity.id
_entity.type
_entity.pdbx_description
1 polymer ?
#
loop_
_entity_poly.entity_id
_entity_poly.type
_entity_poly.pdbx_seq_one_letter_code
_entity_poly.pdbx_strand_id
1 'polypeptide(L)'
;MLQKTFTEDFMTGKNSKNIGQRSQYYVKDSHPAIVSAEVFGKVQEEMARRARLVHKQDGTVEPSGSKYNGKYLLGNLLVCGDCGASYRRRTERGKVV
;
A
#
# COMPACT_ATOMS: atom_id res chain seq x y z
N MET A 1 11.41 10.16 -12.04
CA MET A 1 12.33 10.04 -10.89
C MET A 1 13.72 9.69 -11.41
N LEU A 2 14.63 10.65 -11.33
CA LEU A 2 16.03 10.51 -11.71
C LEU A 2 16.85 10.01 -10.52
N GLN A 3 18.04 9.46 -10.80
CA GLN A 3 19.00 9.01 -9.77
C GLN A 3 18.48 7.89 -8.85
N LYS A 4 17.78 6.91 -9.44
CA LYS A 4 17.26 5.72 -8.73
C LYS A 4 18.36 4.79 -8.21
N THR A 5 19.52 4.81 -8.86
CA THR A 5 20.72 4.04 -8.49
C THR A 5 21.92 4.97 -8.41
N PHE A 6 22.88 4.61 -7.56
CA PHE A 6 24.16 5.30 -7.45
C PHE A 6 25.28 4.28 -7.32
N THR A 7 26.48 4.66 -7.73
CA THR A 7 27.69 3.86 -7.53
C THR A 7 28.17 4.09 -6.10
N GLU A 8 28.17 3.03 -5.28
CA GLU A 8 28.60 3.09 -3.87
C GLU A 8 30.10 3.32 -3.76
N ASP A 9 30.86 2.60 -4.58
CA ASP A 9 32.31 2.63 -4.58
C ASP A 9 32.84 2.68 -6.03
N PHE A 10 33.72 3.64 -6.28
CA PHE A 10 34.27 3.92 -7.60
C PHE A 10 35.26 2.86 -8.06
N MET A 11 35.89 2.13 -7.12
CA MET A 11 36.83 1.05 -7.45
C MET A 11 36.11 -0.25 -7.81
N THR A 12 35.03 -0.57 -7.11
CA THR A 12 34.27 -1.82 -7.34
C THR A 12 33.14 -1.67 -8.36
N GLY A 13 32.78 -0.44 -8.74
CA GLY A 13 31.77 -0.15 -9.76
C GLY A 13 30.37 -0.67 -9.43
N LYS A 14 30.11 -1.02 -8.16
CA LYS A 14 28.84 -1.60 -7.74
C LYS A 14 27.76 -0.53 -7.70
N ASN A 15 26.70 -0.77 -8.47
CA ASN A 15 25.51 0.06 -8.49
C ASN A 15 24.53 -0.44 -7.42
N SER A 16 24.16 0.47 -6.52
CA SER A 16 23.19 0.23 -5.46
C SER A 16 21.95 1.09 -5.66
N LYS A 17 20.84 0.65 -5.07
CA LYS A 17 19.61 1.45 -5.09
C LYS A 17 19.77 2.62 -4.14
N ASN A 18 19.37 3.80 -4.62
CA ASN A 18 19.33 4.98 -3.79
C ASN A 18 18.11 4.89 -2.85
N ILE A 19 18.36 4.72 -1.55
CA ILE A 19 17.36 4.70 -0.47
C ILE A 19 17.38 6.04 0.30
N GLY A 20 18.24 6.98 -0.13
CA GLY A 20 18.43 8.29 0.51
C GLY A 20 19.89 8.73 0.58
N GLN A 21 20.83 7.90 0.12
CA GLN A 21 22.27 8.22 0.12
C GLN A 21 22.61 9.41 -0.78
N ARG A 22 21.80 9.68 -1.80
CA ARG A 22 21.93 10.88 -2.63
C ARG A 22 20.54 11.47 -2.93
N SER A 23 20.47 12.75 -3.25
CA SER A 23 19.21 13.41 -3.63
C SER A 23 18.56 12.73 -4.84
N GLN A 24 17.27 12.43 -4.73
CA GLN A 24 16.46 11.92 -5.82
C GLN A 24 15.55 13.02 -6.33
N TYR A 25 15.53 13.24 -7.65
CA TYR A 25 14.73 14.29 -8.25
C TYR A 25 13.52 13.71 -8.97
N TYR A 26 12.34 14.23 -8.64
CA TYR A 26 11.12 13.92 -9.37
C TYR A 26 10.89 14.98 -10.45
N VAL A 27 11.17 14.62 -11.70
CA VAL A 27 10.89 15.45 -12.86
C VAL A 27 9.51 15.09 -13.40
N LYS A 28 8.67 16.11 -13.63
CA LYS A 28 7.36 15.99 -14.28
C LYS A 28 7.54 16.15 -15.80
N ASP A 29 6.67 15.48 -16.57
CA ASP A 29 6.52 15.67 -18.02
C ASP A 29 7.79 15.41 -18.87
N SER A 30 8.65 14.47 -18.45
CA SER A 30 9.86 14.10 -19.22
C SER A 30 9.57 13.30 -20.49
N HIS A 31 8.39 12.68 -20.60
CA HIS A 31 7.94 11.94 -21.76
C HIS A 31 6.46 12.23 -22.00
N PRO A 32 5.94 12.07 -23.23
CA PRO A 32 4.51 12.17 -23.49
C PRO A 32 3.75 11.22 -22.57
N ALA A 33 2.70 11.72 -21.93
CA ALA A 33 1.91 10.94 -20.99
C ALA A 33 1.17 9.82 -21.74
N ILE A 34 1.27 8.58 -21.24
CA ILE A 34 0.51 7.44 -21.79
C ILE A 34 -0.98 7.59 -21.47
N VAL A 35 -1.29 8.15 -20.30
CA VAL A 35 -2.65 8.42 -19.82
C VAL A 35 -2.69 9.87 -19.35
N SER A 36 -3.79 10.57 -19.61
CA SER A 36 -3.95 11.95 -19.14
C SER A 36 -3.92 12.03 -17.62
N ALA A 37 -3.40 13.13 -17.09
CA ALA A 37 -3.32 13.34 -15.64
C ALA A 37 -4.71 13.28 -14.97
N GLU A 38 -5.75 13.72 -15.66
CA GLU A 38 -7.14 13.65 -15.20
C GLU A 38 -7.64 12.22 -15.03
N VAL A 39 -7.41 11.36 -16.03
CA VAL A 39 -7.84 9.95 -15.97
C VAL A 39 -7.04 9.22 -14.89
N PHE A 40 -5.74 9.50 -14.79
CA PHE A 40 -4.91 8.94 -13.71
C PHE A 40 -5.45 9.36 -12.33
N GLY A 41 -5.79 10.63 -12.13
CA GLY A 41 -6.37 11.14 -10.89
C GLY A 41 -7.66 10.42 -10.51
N LYS A 42 -8.61 10.32 -11.46
CA LYS A 42 -9.89 9.61 -11.26
C LYS A 42 -9.68 8.15 -10.84
N VAL A 43 -8.70 7.46 -11.45
CA VAL A 43 -8.38 6.07 -11.09
C VAL A 43 -7.79 5.97 -9.68
N GLN A 44 -6.90 6.89 -9.29
CA GLN A 44 -6.35 6.90 -7.93
C GLN A 44 -7.44 7.12 -6.87
N GLU A 45 -8.38 8.04 -7.13
CA GLU A 45 -9.54 8.28 -6.26
C GLU A 45 -10.43 7.03 -6.15
N GLU A 46 -10.72 6.37 -7.27
CA GLU A 46 -11.50 5.14 -7.29
C GLU A 46 -10.79 3.98 -6.55
N MET A 47 -9.47 3.85 -6.71
CA MET A 47 -8.67 2.88 -5.97
C MET A 47 -8.72 3.17 -4.46
N ALA A 48 -8.60 4.44 -4.07
CA ALA A 48 -8.71 4.86 -2.67
C ALA A 48 -10.11 4.61 -2.12
N ARG A 49 -11.16 4.87 -2.91
CA ARG A 49 -12.55 4.57 -2.58
C ARG A 49 -12.71 3.07 -2.35
N ARG A 50 -12.37 2.22 -3.33
CA ARG A 50 -12.45 0.75 -3.21
C ARG A 50 -11.65 0.21 -2.02
N ALA A 51 -10.51 0.81 -1.70
CA ALA A 51 -9.71 0.41 -0.53
C ALA A 51 -10.38 0.73 0.82
N ARG A 52 -11.34 1.68 0.85
CA ARG A 52 -12.07 2.11 2.05
C ARG A 52 -13.46 1.45 2.17
N LEU A 53 -14.03 1.00 1.06
CA LEU A 53 -15.32 0.32 1.04
C LEU A 53 -15.16 -1.14 1.44
N VAL A 54 -15.94 -1.58 2.44
CA VAL A 54 -16.17 -3.01 2.70
C VAL A 54 -17.62 -3.32 2.35
N HIS A 55 -17.80 -4.26 1.45
CA HIS A 55 -19.11 -4.81 1.12
C HIS A 55 -19.52 -5.80 2.21
N LYS A 56 -20.57 -5.49 2.97
CA LYS A 56 -21.23 -6.46 3.85
C LYS A 56 -22.07 -7.43 3.01
N GLN A 57 -22.35 -8.61 3.55
CA GLN A 57 -23.19 -9.64 2.89
C GLN A 57 -24.62 -9.14 2.63
N ASP A 58 -25.07 -8.11 3.37
CA ASP A 58 -26.39 -7.48 3.23
C ASP A 58 -26.45 -6.38 2.15
N GLY A 59 -25.40 -6.20 1.35
CA GLY A 59 -25.35 -5.22 0.25
C GLY A 59 -25.12 -3.76 0.68
N THR A 60 -25.14 -3.45 1.97
CA THR A 60 -24.81 -2.12 2.51
C THR A 60 -23.31 -1.82 2.42
N VAL A 61 -23.00 -0.63 1.91
CA VAL A 61 -21.64 -0.10 1.75
C VAL A 61 -21.33 0.81 2.93
N GLU A 62 -20.56 0.30 3.89
CA GLU A 62 -20.11 1.10 5.04
C GLU A 62 -18.63 1.48 4.86
N PRO A 63 -18.22 2.72 5.22
CA PRO A 63 -16.82 3.10 5.26
C PRO A 63 -16.12 2.36 6.40
N SER A 64 -15.45 1.25 6.09
CA SER A 64 -14.76 0.48 7.13
C SER A 64 -13.42 1.14 7.48
N GLY A 65 -13.15 1.31 8.77
CA GLY A 65 -11.79 1.59 9.26
C GLY A 65 -10.86 0.38 9.20
N SER A 66 -11.37 -0.80 8.79
CA SER A 66 -10.66 -2.08 8.85
C SER A 66 -10.72 -2.80 7.51
N LYS A 67 -9.58 -2.80 6.79
CA LYS A 67 -9.44 -3.47 5.48
C LYS A 67 -9.73 -4.97 5.63
N TYR A 68 -10.73 -5.48 4.92
CA TYR A 68 -10.97 -6.92 4.80
C TYR A 68 -9.70 -7.62 4.30
N ASN A 69 -9.23 -8.63 5.05
CA ASN A 69 -8.07 -9.42 4.67
C ASN A 69 -8.51 -10.86 4.40
N GLY A 70 -8.72 -11.19 3.12
CA GLY A 70 -9.10 -12.53 2.68
C GLY A 70 -8.06 -13.64 2.95
N LYS A 71 -6.94 -13.33 3.59
CA LYS A 71 -5.94 -14.31 4.01
C LYS A 71 -6.47 -15.29 5.08
N TYR A 72 -7.42 -14.87 5.93
CA TYR A 72 -7.99 -15.69 7.00
C TYR A 72 -9.49 -15.42 7.18
N LEU A 73 -10.29 -16.45 7.49
CA LEU A 73 -11.76 -16.36 7.54
C LEU A 73 -12.30 -15.24 8.47
N LEU A 74 -11.67 -15.04 9.63
CA LEU A 74 -12.07 -14.01 10.62
C LEU A 74 -11.11 -12.81 10.64
N GLY A 75 -10.21 -12.71 9.66
CA GLY A 75 -9.20 -11.66 9.60
C GLY A 75 -9.83 -10.28 9.43
N ASN A 76 -9.58 -9.37 10.38
CA ASN A 76 -10.08 -7.99 10.37
C ASN A 76 -11.62 -7.84 10.39
N LEU A 77 -12.35 -8.92 10.66
CA LEU A 77 -13.82 -8.94 10.78
C LEU A 77 -14.28 -8.64 12.22
N LEU A 78 -13.55 -9.16 13.21
CA LEU A 78 -13.86 -8.94 14.62
C LEU A 78 -13.15 -7.67 15.13
N VAL A 79 -13.88 -6.83 15.86
CA VAL A 79 -13.39 -5.59 16.49
C VAL A 79 -13.73 -5.61 17.98
N CYS A 80 -12.80 -5.19 18.82
CA CYS A 80 -13.01 -5.08 20.27
C CYS A 80 -13.96 -3.93 20.60
N GLY A 81 -15.00 -4.18 21.39
CA GLY A 81 -15.99 -3.16 21.79
C GLY A 81 -15.42 -2.06 22.69
N ASP A 82 -14.38 -2.36 23.48
CA ASP A 82 -13.84 -1.42 24.46
C ASP A 82 -12.75 -0.51 23.87
N CYS A 83 -11.90 -1.04 23.00
CA CYS A 83 -10.76 -0.29 22.44
C CYS A 83 -10.82 -0.06 20.93
N GLY A 84 -11.81 -0.61 20.22
CA GLY A 84 -11.97 -0.46 18.78
C GLY A 84 -10.87 -1.12 17.93
N ALA A 85 -9.93 -1.83 18.55
CA ALA A 85 -8.87 -2.54 17.84
C ALA A 85 -9.41 -3.80 17.16
N SER A 86 -8.91 -4.10 15.95
CA SER A 86 -9.24 -5.35 15.27
C SER A 86 -8.53 -6.56 15.91
N TYR A 87 -9.25 -7.67 16.04
CA TYR A 87 -8.65 -8.91 16.51
C TYR A 87 -7.66 -9.44 15.48
N ARG A 88 -6.51 -9.90 15.97
CA ARG A 88 -5.45 -10.50 15.15
C ARG A 88 -5.25 -11.93 15.59
N ARG A 89 -5.01 -12.80 14.61
CA ARG A 89 -4.64 -14.20 14.87
C ARG A 89 -3.28 -14.24 15.55
N ARG A 90 -3.22 -14.77 16.77
CA ARG A 90 -1.96 -15.04 17.47
C ARG A 90 -1.35 -16.32 16.91
N THR A 91 -0.06 -16.30 16.61
CA THR A 91 0.70 -17.51 16.28
C THR A 91 1.90 -17.60 17.20
N GLU A 92 2.07 -18.74 17.85
CA GLU A 92 3.23 -19.03 18.68
C GLU A 92 4.00 -20.19 18.06
N ARG A 93 5.31 -20.00 17.82
CA ARG A 93 6.19 -21.01 17.20
C ARG A 93 5.63 -21.61 15.90
N GLY A 94 5.00 -20.79 15.07
CA GLY A 94 4.41 -21.21 13.79
C GLY A 94 3.10 -21.99 13.91
N LYS A 95 2.60 -22.25 15.12
CA LYS A 95 1.28 -22.85 15.36
C LYS A 95 0.25 -21.79 15.72
N VAL A 96 -0.98 -22.04 15.30
CA VAL A 96 -2.14 -21.24 15.70
C VAL A 96 -2.44 -21.58 17.15
N VAL A 97 -2.55 -20.56 17.98
CA VAL A 97 -2.99 -20.68 19.38
C VAL A 97 -4.42 -20.21 19.45
#